data_AF-K1TIY3-F1
#
_entry.id   AF-K1TIY3-F1
#
_cell.length_a   1.000
_cell.length_b   1.000
_cell.length_c   1.000
_cell.angle_alpha   90.00
_cell.angle_beta   90.00
_cell.angle_gamma   90.00
#
_symmetry.space_group_name_H-M   'P 1'
#
loop_
_entity.id
_entity.type
_entity.pdbx_description
1 polymer ?
#
loop_
_entity_poly.entity_id
_entity_poly.type
_entity_poly.pdbx_seq_one_letter_code
_entity_poly.pdbx_strand_id
1 'polypeptide(L)'
;MIENYKVSLANLGKAGIKTVCYNFMPVIDWIRTDLEHPWEDGTSSLYFDKIRFAYFDCMILQREGAEKDYTDSELQQVRELDKTITETEKNELVDTIIVKTQGFVNGNIKEGDRHPVAIFRRLLSLYDGIDRDALRENLRYFLQAVMPVCDEYGINYVHSSGRSPFPGIGLAAYCDQ
;
A
#
# COMPACT_ATOMS: atom_id res chain seq x y z
N MET A 1 -2.61 -3.40 -21.10
CA MET A 1 -3.26 -3.30 -19.77
C MET A 1 -4.30 -2.18 -19.71
N ILE A 2 -3.99 -0.95 -20.14
CA ILE A 2 -4.96 0.18 -20.20
C ILE A 2 -6.19 -0.16 -21.05
N GLU A 3 -6.02 -0.82 -22.20
CA GLU A 3 -7.16 -1.22 -23.04
C GLU A 3 -8.15 -2.15 -22.32
N ASN A 4 -7.66 -3.07 -21.49
CA ASN A 4 -8.53 -3.93 -20.69
C ASN A 4 -9.30 -3.10 -19.65
N TYR A 5 -8.67 -2.07 -19.06
CA TYR A 5 -9.33 -1.18 -18.11
C TYR A 5 -10.45 -0.37 -18.78
N LYS A 6 -10.21 0.14 -20.00
CA LYS A 6 -11.25 0.80 -20.82
C LYS A 6 -12.43 -0.12 -21.10
N VAL A 7 -12.17 -1.37 -21.49
CA VAL A 7 -13.22 -2.38 -21.71
C VAL A 7 -14.03 -2.61 -20.44
N SER A 8 -13.38 -2.73 -19.28
CA SER A 8 -14.06 -2.87 -17.99
C SER A 8 -14.95 -1.68 -17.68
N LEU A 9 -14.46 -0.45 -17.85
CA LEU A 9 -15.25 0.77 -17.66
C LEU A 9 -16.47 0.80 -18.59
N ALA A 10 -16.28 0.54 -19.89
CA ALA A 10 -17.38 0.48 -20.84
C ALA A 10 -18.44 -0.56 -20.46
N ASN A 11 -18.02 -1.74 -20.00
CA ASN A 11 -18.93 -2.80 -19.55
C ASN A 11 -19.73 -2.39 -18.31
N LEU A 12 -19.08 -1.77 -17.32
CA LEU A 12 -19.75 -1.22 -16.12
C LEU A 12 -20.78 -0.15 -16.51
N GLY A 13 -20.39 0.76 -17.40
CA GLY A 13 -21.25 1.82 -17.89
C GLY A 13 -22.49 1.32 -18.63
N LYS A 14 -22.32 0.28 -19.48
CA LYS A 14 -23.43 -0.43 -20.17
C LYS A 14 -24.35 -1.16 -19.20
N ALA A 15 -23.80 -1.68 -18.10
CA ALA A 15 -24.57 -2.33 -17.03
C ALA A 15 -25.28 -1.32 -16.09
N GLY A 16 -25.11 -0.01 -16.31
CA GLY A 16 -25.74 1.03 -15.49
C GLY A 16 -24.96 1.42 -14.23
N ILE A 17 -23.74 0.93 -14.05
CA ILE A 17 -22.86 1.33 -12.95
C ILE A 17 -22.16 2.64 -13.33
N LYS A 18 -22.44 3.71 -12.59
CA LYS A 18 -22.03 5.09 -12.94
C LYS A 18 -21.02 5.72 -12.01
N THR A 19 -20.55 5.00 -10.99
CA THR A 19 -19.51 5.49 -10.08
C THR A 19 -18.46 4.41 -9.90
N VAL A 20 -17.21 4.76 -10.18
CA VAL A 20 -16.06 3.87 -10.02
C VAL A 20 -15.04 4.58 -9.15
N CYS A 21 -14.69 3.95 -8.02
CA CYS A 21 -13.64 4.42 -7.13
C CYS A 21 -12.32 3.74 -7.49
N TYR A 22 -11.22 4.50 -7.54
CA TYR A 22 -9.89 3.97 -7.82
C TYR A 22 -8.82 4.69 -6.98
N ASN A 23 -7.66 4.06 -6.82
CA ASN A 23 -6.47 4.68 -6.25
C ASN A 23 -5.29 4.56 -7.25
N PHE A 24 -4.20 5.26 -6.96
CA PHE A 24 -2.96 5.20 -7.75
C PHE A 24 -1.75 5.13 -6.82
N MET A 25 -1.84 4.25 -5.81
CA MET A 25 -0.77 4.08 -4.85
C MET A 25 0.23 3.02 -5.35
N PRO A 26 1.54 3.34 -5.38
CA PRO A 26 2.55 2.42 -5.89
C PRO A 26 2.81 1.31 -4.88
N VAL A 27 2.67 0.05 -5.30
CA VAL A 27 2.97 -1.20 -4.55
C VAL A 27 2.12 -1.43 -3.29
N ILE A 28 1.89 -0.38 -2.50
CA ILE A 28 1.27 -0.35 -1.19
C ILE A 28 0.02 0.52 -1.27
N ASP A 29 -1.11 0.02 -0.78
CA ASP A 29 -2.38 0.78 -0.78
C ASP A 29 -2.76 1.26 0.63
N TRP A 30 -3.10 0.31 1.51
CA TRP A 30 -3.35 0.62 2.92
C TRP A 30 -2.51 -0.30 3.79
N ILE A 31 -2.01 0.24 4.91
CA ILE A 31 -1.16 -0.50 5.84
C ILE A 31 -1.85 -0.56 7.20
N ARG A 32 -1.87 -1.76 7.78
CA ARG A 32 -2.14 -2.00 9.20
C ARG A 32 -1.05 -2.91 9.73
N THR A 33 -0.79 -2.83 11.03
CA THR A 33 0.17 -3.69 11.72
C THR A 33 -0.52 -4.75 12.57
N ASP A 34 -1.81 -4.56 12.81
CA ASP A 34 -2.68 -5.45 13.57
C ASP A 34 -4.10 -5.34 12.98
N LEU A 35 -4.73 -6.48 12.71
CA LEU A 35 -6.07 -6.56 12.12
C LEU A 35 -7.16 -6.81 13.17
N GLU A 36 -6.79 -7.17 14.40
CA GLU A 36 -7.71 -7.55 15.47
C GLU A 36 -7.31 -6.92 16.81
N HIS A 37 -6.81 -5.69 16.78
CA HIS A 37 -6.34 -4.99 17.98
C HIS A 37 -7.45 -4.88 19.02
N PRO A 38 -7.30 -5.49 20.21
CA PRO A 38 -8.36 -5.53 21.20
C PRO A 38 -8.47 -4.21 21.99
N TRP A 39 -9.70 -3.82 22.31
CA TRP A 39 -10.01 -2.68 23.17
C TRP A 39 -10.54 -3.12 24.52
N GLU A 40 -10.51 -2.22 25.51
CA GLU A 40 -10.95 -2.48 26.89
C GLU A 40 -12.43 -2.91 26.98
N ASP A 41 -13.25 -2.52 26.00
CA ASP A 41 -14.67 -2.87 25.92
C ASP A 41 -14.93 -4.26 25.32
N GLY A 42 -13.87 -5.00 24.95
CA GLY A 42 -13.93 -6.32 24.35
C GLY A 42 -14.15 -6.33 22.83
N THR A 43 -14.20 -5.15 22.19
CA THR A 43 -14.22 -5.04 20.72
C THR A 43 -12.81 -5.13 20.14
N SER A 44 -12.69 -5.27 18.82
CA SER A 44 -11.42 -5.20 18.11
C SER A 44 -11.48 -4.26 16.92
N SER A 45 -10.31 -3.75 16.48
CA SER A 45 -10.22 -2.88 15.31
C SER A 45 -8.94 -3.06 14.50
N LEU A 46 -8.97 -2.58 13.26
CA LEU A 46 -7.78 -2.43 12.44
C LEU A 46 -6.88 -1.33 13.02
N TYR A 47 -5.66 -1.69 13.42
CA TYR A 47 -4.74 -0.78 14.08
C TYR A 47 -3.42 -0.60 13.32
N PHE A 48 -2.84 0.58 13.47
CA PHE A 48 -1.54 0.92 12.93
C PHE A 48 -0.64 1.39 14.08
N ASP A 49 0.39 0.59 14.36
CA ASP A 49 1.44 0.90 15.31
C ASP A 49 2.69 1.37 14.54
N LYS A 50 3.06 2.64 14.71
CA LYS A 50 4.20 3.22 14.00
C LYS A 50 5.52 2.53 14.33
N ILE A 51 5.71 2.06 15.57
CA ILE A 51 6.95 1.42 16.01
C ILE A 51 7.05 0.01 15.45
N ARG A 52 5.95 -0.77 15.47
CA ARG A 52 5.93 -2.09 14.83
C ARG A 52 6.12 -1.98 13.31
N PHE A 53 5.58 -0.93 12.69
CA PHE A 53 5.82 -0.66 11.28
C PHE A 53 7.28 -0.26 11.01
N ALA A 54 7.88 0.61 11.82
CA ALA A 54 9.29 0.97 11.71
C ALA A 54 10.21 -0.24 11.90
N TYR A 55 9.86 -1.15 12.83
CA TYR A 55 10.53 -2.43 12.99
C TYR A 55 10.44 -3.29 11.74
N PHE A 56 9.25 -3.40 11.15
CA PHE A 56 9.08 -4.09 9.88
C PHE A 56 9.97 -3.46 8.79
N ASP A 57 9.95 -2.15 8.61
CA ASP A 57 10.69 -1.47 7.54
C ASP A 57 12.22 -1.59 7.70
N CYS A 58 12.72 -1.33 8.91
CA CYS A 58 14.16 -1.31 9.18
C CYS A 58 14.76 -2.71 9.41
N MET A 59 14.07 -3.60 10.12
CA MET A 59 14.65 -4.87 10.57
C MET A 59 14.23 -6.07 9.72
N ILE A 60 13.01 -6.07 9.19
CA ILE A 60 12.46 -7.19 8.39
C ILE A 60 12.64 -6.92 6.89
N LEU A 61 12.05 -5.83 6.40
CA LEU A 61 12.15 -5.36 5.03
C LEU A 61 13.55 -4.83 4.72
N GLN A 62 14.26 -4.28 5.70
CA GLN A 62 15.63 -3.76 5.56
C GLN A 62 15.75 -2.86 4.33
N ARG A 63 14.80 -1.94 4.17
CA ARG A 63 14.85 -1.00 3.05
C ARG A 63 16.06 -0.09 3.23
N GLU A 64 16.78 0.14 2.13
CA GLU A 64 17.95 1.00 2.14
C GLU A 64 17.57 2.43 2.57
N GLY A 65 18.23 2.91 3.63
CA GLY A 65 18.02 4.26 4.16
C GLY A 65 16.69 4.47 4.89
N ALA A 66 15.96 3.40 5.24
CA ALA A 66 14.71 3.49 5.97
C ALA A 66 14.81 4.26 7.29
N GLU A 67 15.97 4.21 7.96
CA GLU A 67 16.18 4.87 9.24
C GLU A 67 16.02 6.40 9.15
N LYS A 68 16.19 6.99 7.97
CA LYS A 68 16.05 8.44 7.74
C LYS A 68 14.59 8.91 7.85
N ASP A 69 13.63 8.00 7.73
CA ASP A 69 12.20 8.30 7.78
C ASP A 69 11.64 8.28 9.23
N TYR A 70 12.49 7.97 10.22
CA TYR A 70 12.13 7.84 11.62
C TYR A 70 13.00 8.74 12.51
N THR A 71 12.42 9.21 13.62
CA THR A 71 13.16 9.98 14.63
C THR A 71 14.06 9.08 15.47
N ASP A 72 15.10 9.64 16.09
CA ASP A 72 16.00 8.89 16.97
C ASP A 72 15.26 8.17 18.13
N SER A 73 14.20 8.79 18.63
CA SER A 73 13.34 8.21 19.67
C SER A 73 12.60 6.98 19.16
N GLU A 74 12.04 7.04 17.96
CA GLU A 74 11.35 5.91 17.33
C GLU A 74 12.33 4.77 17.03
N LEU A 75 13.51 5.09 16.50
CA LEU A 75 14.58 4.12 16.28
C LEU A 75 15.06 3.48 17.60
N GLN A 76 15.07 4.22 18.71
CA GLN A 76 15.36 3.65 20.01
C GLN A 76 14.28 2.66 20.44
N GLN A 77 13.00 3.00 20.25
CA GLN A 77 11.89 2.09 20.54
C GLN A 77 11.94 0.83 19.66
N VAL A 78 12.32 0.95 18.38
CA VAL A 78 12.57 -0.19 17.49
C VAL A 78 13.69 -1.08 18.04
N ARG A 79 14.80 -0.50 18.53
CA ARG A 79 15.89 -1.26 19.15
C ARG A 79 15.48 -1.94 20.45
N GLU A 80 14.61 -1.34 21.24
CA GLU A 80 14.06 -2.00 22.44
C GLU A 80 13.11 -3.14 22.07
N LEU A 81 12.24 -2.92 21.07
CA LEU A 81 11.34 -3.95 20.55
C LEU A 81 12.11 -5.15 19.99
N ASP A 82 13.24 -4.92 19.31
CA ASP A 82 14.10 -5.99 18.76
C ASP A 82 14.60 -6.98 19.81
N LYS A 83 14.78 -6.52 21.06
CA LYS A 83 15.22 -7.37 22.16
C LYS A 83 14.14 -8.34 22.65
N THR A 84 12.87 -8.03 22.41
CA THR A 84 11.73 -8.74 22.98
C THR A 84 10.85 -9.44 21.95
N ILE A 85 10.81 -8.95 20.72
CA ILE A 85 9.90 -9.45 19.68
C ILE A 85 10.24 -10.87 19.27
N THR A 86 9.22 -11.72 19.19
CA THR A 86 9.37 -13.15 18.85
C THR A 86 9.32 -13.39 17.35
N GLU A 87 9.85 -14.53 16.89
CA GLU A 87 9.72 -14.93 15.48
C GLU A 87 8.27 -15.08 15.03
N THR A 88 7.37 -15.51 15.94
CA THR A 88 5.93 -15.55 15.66
C THR A 88 5.39 -14.17 15.34
N GLU A 89 5.66 -13.17 16.19
CA GLU A 89 5.21 -11.79 15.97
C GLU A 89 5.81 -11.16 14.70
N LYS A 90 7.07 -11.50 14.36
CA LYS A 90 7.69 -11.06 13.09
C LYS A 90 6.94 -11.63 11.90
N ASN A 91 6.60 -12.91 11.94
CA ASN A 91 5.84 -13.58 10.87
C ASN A 91 4.42 -13.00 10.77
N GLU A 92 3.76 -12.70 11.89
CA GLU A 92 2.44 -12.04 11.92
C GLU A 92 2.49 -10.63 11.34
N LEU A 93 3.55 -9.87 11.61
CA LEU A 93 3.76 -8.55 11.00
C LEU A 93 3.93 -8.65 9.48
N VAL A 94 4.74 -9.60 9.01
CA VAL A 94 4.92 -9.86 7.57
C VAL A 94 3.61 -10.27 6.92
N ASP A 95 2.89 -11.20 7.52
CA ASP A 95 1.59 -11.67 7.02
C ASP A 95 0.59 -10.51 6.94
N THR A 96 0.51 -9.68 7.98
CA THR A 96 -0.41 -8.55 8.04
C THR A 96 -0.03 -7.46 7.03
N ILE A 97 1.22 -7.00 7.04
CA ILE A 97 1.68 -5.84 6.25
C ILE A 97 1.88 -6.18 4.76
N ILE A 98 2.22 -7.43 4.42
CA ILE A 98 2.49 -7.83 3.03
C ILE A 98 1.35 -8.69 2.49
N VAL A 99 1.04 -9.81 3.13
CA VAL A 99 0.16 -10.83 2.55
C VAL A 99 -1.30 -10.37 2.57
N LYS A 100 -1.83 -10.03 3.75
CA LYS A 100 -3.24 -9.68 3.93
C LYS A 100 -3.59 -8.32 3.35
N THR A 101 -2.77 -7.30 3.60
CA THR A 101 -3.06 -5.94 3.15
C THR A 101 -2.71 -5.72 1.67
N GLN A 102 -1.54 -6.18 1.19
CA GLN A 102 -1.12 -5.93 -0.21
C GLN A 102 -1.53 -7.04 -1.16
N GLY A 103 -1.55 -8.30 -0.72
CA GLY A 103 -2.01 -9.42 -1.53
C GLY A 103 -3.47 -9.28 -1.95
N PHE A 104 -4.32 -8.74 -1.08
CA PHE A 104 -5.71 -8.40 -1.42
C PHE A 104 -5.81 -7.36 -2.55
N VAL A 105 -4.90 -6.39 -2.57
CA VAL A 105 -5.00 -5.24 -3.47
C VAL A 105 -4.36 -5.50 -4.83
N ASN A 106 -3.14 -6.04 -4.85
CA ASN A 106 -2.35 -6.14 -6.08
C ASN A 106 -2.35 -7.55 -6.70
N GLY A 107 -2.77 -8.58 -5.96
CA GLY A 107 -2.80 -9.97 -6.41
C GLY A 107 -1.44 -10.60 -6.73
N ASN A 108 -0.34 -9.88 -6.50
CA ASN A 108 1.03 -10.33 -6.77
C ASN A 108 1.61 -11.18 -5.64
N ILE A 109 1.01 -11.11 -4.45
CA ILE A 109 1.39 -11.89 -3.27
C ILE A 109 0.15 -12.63 -2.79
N LYS A 110 0.29 -13.94 -2.56
CA LYS A 110 -0.81 -14.82 -2.16
C LYS A 110 -0.51 -15.49 -0.84
N GLU A 111 -1.58 -15.86 -0.15
CA GLU A 111 -1.49 -16.70 1.04
C GLU A 111 -0.79 -18.03 0.70
N GLY A 112 0.25 -18.37 1.46
CA GLY A 112 1.10 -19.54 1.20
C GLY A 112 2.37 -19.27 0.38
N ASP A 113 2.64 -18.03 -0.06
CA ASP A 113 3.93 -17.68 -0.66
C ASP A 113 5.08 -17.89 0.33
N ARG A 114 6.14 -18.57 -0.11
CA ARG A 114 7.28 -18.94 0.75
C ARG A 114 8.17 -17.78 1.14
N HIS A 115 8.20 -16.72 0.34
CA HIS A 115 9.12 -15.58 0.50
C HIS A 115 8.44 -14.23 0.21
N PRO A 116 7.39 -13.85 0.96
CA PRO A 116 6.60 -12.64 0.68
C PRO A 116 7.44 -11.36 0.75
N VAL A 117 8.39 -11.28 1.69
CA VAL A 117 9.31 -10.11 1.82
C VAL A 117 10.19 -9.94 0.57
N ALA A 118 10.69 -11.03 -0.01
CA ALA A 118 11.54 -10.96 -1.21
C ALA A 118 10.74 -10.52 -2.44
N ILE A 119 9.49 -11.00 -2.59
CA ILE A 119 8.58 -10.58 -3.66
C ILE A 119 8.27 -9.09 -3.48
N PHE A 120 7.97 -8.66 -2.26
CA PHE A 120 7.67 -7.26 -1.95
C PHE A 120 8.84 -6.34 -2.26
N ARG A 121 10.08 -6.68 -1.87
CA ARG A 121 11.29 -5.94 -2.25
C ARG A 121 11.44 -5.81 -3.77
N ARG A 122 11.18 -6.88 -4.52
CA ARG A 122 11.23 -6.85 -5.99
C ARG A 122 10.17 -5.93 -6.58
N LEU A 123 8.98 -5.83 -5.98
CA LEU A 123 7.95 -4.90 -6.42
C LEU A 123 8.35 -3.45 -6.13
N LEU A 124 8.94 -3.19 -4.96
CA LEU A 124 9.47 -1.86 -4.61
C LEU A 124 10.58 -1.42 -5.59
N SER A 125 11.49 -2.32 -5.97
CA SER A 125 12.59 -1.99 -6.89
C SER A 125 12.13 -1.60 -8.30
N LEU A 126 10.88 -1.88 -8.68
CA LEU A 126 10.31 -1.39 -9.96
C LEU A 126 10.09 0.13 -9.95
N TYR A 127 10.11 0.75 -8.77
CA TYR A 127 9.93 2.18 -8.57
C TYR A 127 11.25 2.89 -8.23
N ASP A 128 12.40 2.20 -8.29
CA ASP A 128 13.70 2.83 -8.08
C ASP A 128 13.94 3.93 -9.11
N GLY A 129 14.17 5.16 -8.62
CA GLY A 129 14.35 6.35 -9.46
C GLY A 129 13.06 6.95 -10.02
N ILE A 130 11.88 6.42 -9.68
CA ILE A 130 10.60 7.05 -9.99
C ILE A 130 10.26 8.05 -8.87
N ASP A 131 10.49 9.33 -9.16
CA ASP A 131 10.13 10.41 -8.26
C ASP A 131 8.64 10.81 -8.35
N ARG A 132 8.27 11.84 -7.59
CA ARG A 132 6.90 12.37 -7.53
C ARG A 132 6.40 12.87 -8.88
N ASP A 133 7.26 13.50 -9.66
CA ASP A 133 6.86 14.09 -10.94
C ASP A 133 6.71 13.01 -12.01
N ALA A 134 7.58 12.01 -12.02
CA ALA A 134 7.44 10.83 -12.86
C ALA A 134 6.15 10.06 -12.54
N LEU A 135 5.82 9.88 -11.26
CA LEU A 135 4.57 9.22 -10.85
C LEU A 135 3.33 10.04 -11.25
N ARG A 136 3.39 11.37 -11.12
CA ARG A 136 2.34 12.29 -11.58
C ARG A 136 2.14 12.22 -13.09
N GLU A 137 3.21 12.10 -13.88
CA GLU A 137 3.10 11.95 -15.33
C GLU A 137 2.50 10.59 -15.71
N ASN A 138 2.85 9.52 -15.00
CA ASN A 138 2.23 8.20 -15.19
C ASN A 138 0.72 8.23 -14.91
N LEU A 139 0.30 8.93 -13.83
CA LEU A 139 -1.12 9.12 -13.52
C LEU A 139 -1.82 9.93 -14.61
N ARG A 140 -1.19 11.03 -15.08
CA ARG A 140 -1.71 11.84 -16.19
C ARG A 140 -1.89 11.01 -17.45
N TYR A 141 -0.89 10.22 -17.83
CA TYR A 141 -0.95 9.32 -18.98
C TYR A 141 -2.11 8.32 -18.87
N PHE A 142 -2.29 7.71 -17.70
CA PHE A 142 -3.41 6.80 -17.45
C PHE A 142 -4.77 7.52 -17.57
N LEU A 143 -4.93 8.67 -16.93
CA LEU A 143 -6.17 9.43 -16.94
C LEU A 143 -6.54 9.93 -18.34
N GLN A 144 -5.57 10.45 -19.11
CA GLN A 144 -5.80 10.86 -20.49
C GLN A 144 -6.35 9.72 -21.36
N ALA A 145 -5.94 8.49 -21.08
CA ALA A 145 -6.42 7.33 -21.81
C ALA A 145 -7.84 6.88 -21.37
N VAL A 146 -8.17 6.92 -20.07
CA VAL A 146 -9.44 6.33 -19.57
C VAL A 146 -10.60 7.32 -19.46
N MET A 147 -10.32 8.61 -19.23
CA MET A 147 -11.36 9.63 -19.05
C MET A 147 -12.33 9.75 -20.24
N PRO A 148 -11.90 9.67 -21.52
CA PRO A 148 -12.84 9.69 -22.65
C PRO A 148 -13.88 8.56 -22.61
N VAL A 149 -13.50 7.38 -22.10
CA VAL A 149 -14.42 6.25 -21.93
C VAL A 149 -15.36 6.51 -20.76
N CYS A 150 -14.87 7.11 -19.67
CA CYS A 150 -15.73 7.52 -18.57
C CYS A 150 -16.80 8.51 -19.07
N ASP A 151 -16.42 9.50 -19.88
CA ASP A 151 -17.34 10.48 -20.46
C ASP A 151 -18.36 9.82 -21.39
N GLU A 152 -17.92 8.95 -22.30
CA GLU A 152 -18.79 8.23 -23.25
C GLU A 152 -19.89 7.42 -22.54
N TYR A 153 -19.54 6.76 -21.43
CA TYR A 153 -20.46 5.89 -20.69
C TYR A 153 -21.08 6.54 -19.45
N GLY A 154 -20.83 7.83 -19.21
CA GLY A 154 -21.37 8.60 -18.07
C GLY A 154 -20.90 8.12 -16.70
N ILE A 155 -19.64 7.70 -16.59
CA ILE A 155 -19.03 7.20 -15.35
C ILE A 155 -18.36 8.34 -14.58
N ASN A 156 -18.77 8.51 -13.33
CA ASN A 156 -18.06 9.32 -12.34
C ASN A 156 -16.85 8.53 -11.84
N TYR A 157 -15.66 8.94 -12.28
CA TYR A 157 -14.40 8.31 -11.90
C TYR A 157 -13.78 9.05 -10.71
N VAL A 158 -13.86 8.44 -9.53
CA VAL A 158 -13.54 9.10 -8.25
C VAL A 158 -12.24 8.56 -7.70
N HIS A 159 -11.28 9.46 -7.48
CA HIS A 159 -10.00 9.12 -6.86
C HIS A 159 -10.15 8.99 -5.34
N SER A 160 -9.73 7.86 -4.79
CA SER A 160 -9.51 7.66 -3.36
C SER A 160 -8.11 8.16 -3.01
N SER A 161 -8.01 9.08 -2.04
CA SER A 161 -6.75 9.67 -1.59
C SER A 161 -5.76 8.67 -0.97
N GLY A 162 -6.14 7.39 -0.83
CA GLY A 162 -5.40 6.43 -0.03
C GLY A 162 -5.54 6.72 1.48
N ARG A 163 -5.27 5.71 2.30
CA ARG A 163 -5.24 5.85 3.77
C ARG A 163 -3.95 5.27 4.34
N SER A 164 -2.81 5.77 3.88
CA SER A 164 -1.53 5.59 4.57
C SER A 164 -1.28 6.81 5.47
N PRO A 165 -1.08 6.64 6.79
CA PRO A 165 -0.78 7.75 7.70
C PRO A 165 0.64 8.34 7.52
N PHE A 166 1.45 7.82 6.59
CA PHE A 166 2.82 8.26 6.32
C PHE A 166 3.10 8.29 4.81
N PRO A 167 3.99 9.18 4.34
CA PRO A 167 4.56 9.09 2.99
C PRO A 167 5.22 7.71 2.87
N GLY A 168 4.68 6.87 1.99
CA GLY A 168 4.90 5.42 2.04
C GLY A 168 6.34 5.05 1.74
N ILE A 169 7.05 4.44 2.70
CA ILE A 169 8.25 3.59 2.51
C ILE A 169 9.20 4.04 1.36
N GLY A 170 9.56 5.33 1.30
CA GLY A 170 10.43 5.87 0.24
C GLY A 170 9.85 5.92 -1.18
N LEU A 171 8.59 5.54 -1.38
CA LEU A 171 7.83 5.70 -2.60
C LEU A 171 7.23 7.11 -2.66
N ALA A 172 7.23 7.70 -3.85
CA ALA A 172 6.52 8.94 -4.07
C ALA A 172 5.01 8.74 -3.85
N ALA A 173 4.40 9.59 -3.02
CA ALA A 173 2.95 9.70 -2.91
C ALA A 173 2.47 10.95 -3.66
N TYR A 174 1.38 10.81 -4.42
CA TYR A 174 0.76 11.95 -5.10
C TYR A 174 -0.17 12.74 -4.16
N CYS A 175 -0.84 12.04 -3.22
CA CYS A 175 -1.80 12.59 -2.27
C CYS A 175 -1.18 12.83 -0.89
N ASP A 176 -0.10 13.60 -0.82
CA ASP A 176 0.27 14.27 0.43
C ASP A 176 -0.38 15.66 0.40
N GLN A 177 -1.31 15.93 1.33
CA GLN A 177 -1.87 17.27 1.54
C GLN A 177 -0.84 18.18 2.22
#